data_AF-Q64B27-F1
#
_entry.id   AF-Q64B27-F1
#
_cell.length_a   1.000
_cell.length_b   1.000
_cell.length_c   1.000
_cell.angle_alpha   90.00
_cell.angle_beta   90.00
_cell.angle_gamma   90.00
#
_symmetry.space_group_name_H-M   'P 1'
#
loop_
_entity.id
_entity.type
_entity.pdbx_description
1 polymer ?
#
loop_
_entity_poly.entity_id
_entity_poly.type
_entity_poly.pdbx_seq_one_letter_code
_entity_poly.pdbx_strand_id
1 'polypeptide(L)'
;MEEKESEVSKAVREAVVKAVEKGEDIKEKVVGIARDAVKKALEGAEVTREKVESVAKGAMKGAIEGARETEVEAAEVTKGAAEGIIEGTKQAGVKAADLAEHAAEAALDSAKEAGDKAVDVVKDVVKGFLEAVKEVLEKKK
;
A
#
# COMPACT_ATOMS: atom_id res chain seq x y z
N MET A 1 25.05 -0.12 -6.66
CA MET A 1 23.89 0.14 -7.54
C MET A 1 22.94 0.95 -6.70
N GLU A 2 22.74 2.23 -6.99
CA GLU A 2 21.57 2.95 -6.47
C GLU A 2 20.35 2.23 -7.03
N GLU A 3 19.53 1.64 -6.17
CA GLU A 3 18.19 1.24 -6.58
C GLU A 3 17.49 2.51 -7.06
N LYS A 4 17.21 2.59 -8.36
CA LYS A 4 16.37 3.67 -8.87
C LYS A 4 15.03 3.56 -8.16
N GLU A 5 14.70 4.61 -7.40
CA GLU A 5 13.39 4.80 -6.82
C GLU A 5 12.32 4.55 -7.89
N SER A 6 11.30 3.74 -7.56
CA SER A 6 10.23 3.46 -8.51
C SER A 6 9.38 4.71 -8.75
N GLU A 7 8.78 4.84 -9.93
CA GLU A 7 7.84 5.95 -10.20
C GLU A 7 6.67 5.97 -9.19
N VAL A 8 6.25 4.80 -8.71
CA VAL A 8 5.17 4.66 -7.72
C VAL A 8 5.62 5.17 -6.35
N SER A 9 6.81 4.80 -5.88
CA SER A 9 7.35 5.28 -4.60
C SER A 9 7.50 6.79 -4.60
N LYS A 10 8.04 7.36 -5.68
CA LYS A 10 8.19 8.81 -5.82
C LYS A 10 6.85 9.53 -5.80
N ALA A 11 5.89 9.05 -6.58
CA ALA A 11 4.56 9.65 -6.64
C ALA A 11 3.84 9.61 -5.28
N VAL A 12 3.92 8.49 -4.56
CA VAL A 12 3.32 8.37 -3.22
C VAL A 12 4.03 9.27 -2.22
N ARG A 13 5.37 9.24 -2.17
CA ARG A 13 6.16 10.09 -1.27
C ARG A 13 5.83 11.55 -1.43
N GLU A 14 5.92 12.08 -2.65
CA GLU A 14 5.63 13.49 -2.91
C GLU A 14 4.19 13.87 -2.54
N ALA A 15 3.23 12.96 -2.77
CA ALA A 15 1.83 13.21 -2.43
C ALA A 15 1.59 13.21 -0.91
N VAL A 16 2.26 12.31 -0.17
CA VAL A 16 2.20 12.29 1.30
C VAL A 16 2.82 13.57 1.86
N VAL A 17 4.01 13.97 1.41
CA VAL A 17 4.65 15.22 1.84
C VAL A 17 3.73 16.41 1.60
N LYS A 18 3.20 16.55 0.39
CA LYS A 18 2.28 17.64 0.04
C LYS A 18 0.99 17.64 0.87
N ALA A 19 0.49 16.47 1.26
CA ALA A 19 -0.68 16.37 2.12
C ALA A 19 -0.39 16.91 3.53
N VAL A 20 0.78 16.56 4.09
CA VAL A 20 1.21 17.04 5.41
C VAL A 20 1.46 18.54 5.39
N GLU A 21 2.15 19.06 4.38
CA GLU A 21 2.43 20.50 4.23
C GLU A 21 1.14 21.33 4.13
N LYS A 22 0.07 20.74 3.60
CA LYS A 22 -1.26 21.37 3.52
C LYS A 22 -2.10 21.23 4.79
N GLY A 23 -1.60 20.49 5.80
CA GLY A 23 -2.35 20.18 7.01
C GLY A 23 -3.56 19.28 6.77
N GLU A 24 -3.51 18.41 5.74
CA GLU A 24 -4.57 17.43 5.48
C GLU A 24 -4.57 16.30 6.53
N ASP A 25 -5.71 15.65 6.74
CA ASP A 25 -5.79 14.45 7.58
C ASP A 25 -5.04 13.29 6.92
N ILE A 26 -3.87 12.94 7.47
CA ILE A 26 -2.96 11.97 6.87
C ILE A 26 -3.54 10.56 6.87
N LYS A 27 -4.35 10.22 7.88
CA LYS A 27 -4.90 8.89 8.03
C LYS A 27 -5.82 8.53 6.85
N GLU A 28 -6.76 9.40 6.51
CA GLU A 28 -7.60 9.17 5.32
C GLU A 28 -6.85 9.47 4.02
N LYS A 29 -5.98 10.48 4.01
CA LYS A 29 -5.35 10.93 2.77
C LYS A 29 -4.36 9.91 2.20
N VAL A 30 -3.58 9.25 3.05
CA VAL A 30 -2.60 8.25 2.61
C VAL A 30 -3.29 7.05 1.95
N VAL A 31 -4.46 6.63 2.46
CA VAL A 31 -5.27 5.56 1.85
C VAL A 31 -5.57 5.91 0.40
N GLY A 32 -6.09 7.11 0.15
CA GLY A 32 -6.40 7.58 -1.20
C GLY A 32 -5.17 7.69 -2.10
N ILE A 33 -4.07 8.24 -1.58
CA ILE A 33 -2.81 8.40 -2.32
C ILE A 33 -2.27 7.03 -2.77
N ALA A 34 -2.11 6.10 -1.83
CA ALA A 34 -1.55 4.78 -2.11
C ALA A 34 -2.47 4.00 -3.07
N ARG A 35 -3.78 4.06 -2.85
CA ARG A 35 -4.78 3.45 -3.73
C ARG A 35 -4.69 3.96 -5.15
N ASP A 36 -4.72 5.28 -5.33
CA ASP A 36 -4.76 5.87 -6.67
C ASP A 36 -3.45 5.62 -7.41
N ALA A 37 -2.32 5.61 -6.71
CA ALA A 37 -1.01 5.27 -7.27
C ALA A 37 -0.96 3.80 -7.72
N VAL A 38 -1.38 2.87 -6.85
CA VAL A 38 -1.40 1.43 -7.16
C VAL A 38 -2.36 1.12 -8.29
N LYS A 39 -3.58 1.69 -8.24
CA LYS A 39 -4.58 1.52 -9.28
C LYS A 39 -4.02 1.98 -10.63
N LYS A 40 -3.51 3.21 -10.72
CA LYS A 40 -2.93 3.75 -11.97
C LYS A 40 -1.76 2.92 -12.49
N ALA A 41 -0.94 2.37 -11.60
CA ALA A 41 0.23 1.57 -11.99
C ALA A 41 -0.12 0.17 -12.50
N LEU A 42 -1.28 -0.36 -12.13
CA LEU A 42 -1.78 -1.67 -12.53
C LEU A 42 -2.84 -1.60 -13.64
N GLU A 43 -3.58 -0.48 -13.73
CA GLU A 43 -4.61 -0.28 -14.74
C GLU A 43 -4.02 -0.19 -16.15
N GLY A 44 -4.63 -0.91 -17.10
CA GLY A 44 -4.19 -0.92 -18.51
C GLY A 44 -2.89 -1.69 -18.79
N ALA A 45 -2.28 -2.31 -17.77
CA ALA A 45 -1.11 -3.17 -17.90
C ALA A 45 -1.47 -4.64 -17.72
N GLU A 46 -0.59 -5.54 -18.19
CA GLU A 46 -0.68 -6.95 -17.81
C GLU A 46 -0.36 -7.08 -16.31
N VAL A 47 -1.36 -7.48 -15.54
CA VAL A 47 -1.22 -7.64 -14.09
C VAL A 47 -0.64 -9.01 -13.78
N THR A 48 0.65 -9.03 -13.47
CA THR A 48 1.36 -10.20 -12.96
C THR A 48 1.62 -10.07 -11.46
N ARG A 49 1.92 -11.21 -10.81
CA ARG A 49 2.32 -11.23 -9.39
C ARG A 49 3.50 -10.29 -9.11
N GLU A 50 4.58 -10.41 -9.88
CA GLU A 50 5.78 -9.58 -9.73
C GLU A 50 5.46 -8.09 -9.86
N LYS A 51 4.59 -7.73 -10.81
CA LYS A 51 4.17 -6.34 -11.00
C LYS A 51 3.40 -5.83 -9.78
N VAL A 52 2.46 -6.62 -9.26
CA VAL A 52 1.68 -6.25 -8.07
C VAL A 52 2.58 -6.09 -6.86
N GLU A 53 3.48 -7.04 -6.61
CA GLU A 53 4.44 -6.96 -5.50
C GLU A 53 5.35 -5.73 -5.62
N SER A 54 5.87 -5.47 -6.82
CA SER A 54 6.72 -4.30 -7.08
C SER A 54 5.98 -2.98 -6.85
N VAL A 55 4.75 -2.86 -7.35
CA VAL A 55 3.92 -1.66 -7.15
C VAL A 55 3.54 -1.47 -5.68
N ALA A 56 3.16 -2.54 -4.99
CA ALA A 56 2.84 -2.50 -3.56
C ALA A 56 4.04 -2.08 -2.70
N LYS A 57 5.22 -2.68 -2.94
CA LYS A 57 6.47 -2.29 -2.26
C LYS A 57 6.82 -0.83 -2.55
N GLY A 58 6.70 -0.40 -3.80
CA GLY A 58 6.93 0.99 -4.20
C GLY A 58 6.01 1.95 -3.45
N ALA A 59 4.70 1.68 -3.46
CA ALA A 59 3.73 2.52 -2.76
C ALA A 59 3.98 2.58 -1.25
N MET A 60 4.26 1.44 -0.61
CA MET A 60 4.55 1.40 0.83
C MET A 60 5.84 2.16 1.16
N LYS A 61 6.93 1.91 0.42
CA LYS A 61 8.21 2.64 0.59
C LYS A 61 8.02 4.15 0.44
N GLY A 62 7.32 4.58 -0.60
CA GLY A 62 7.03 5.99 -0.82
C GLY A 62 6.26 6.62 0.35
N ALA A 63 5.27 5.90 0.89
CA ALA A 63 4.53 6.37 2.06
C ALA A 63 5.43 6.49 3.31
N ILE A 64 6.28 5.49 3.56
CA ILE A 64 7.23 5.50 4.68
C ILE A 64 8.23 6.65 4.56
N GLU A 65 8.80 6.86 3.37
CA GLU A 65 9.73 7.96 3.12
C GLU A 65 9.04 9.32 3.29
N GLY A 66 7.81 9.47 2.77
CA GLY A 66 7.03 10.69 2.96
C GLY A 66 6.75 10.99 4.43
N ALA A 67 6.43 9.96 5.23
CA ALA A 67 6.26 10.10 6.67
C ALA A 67 7.57 10.53 7.37
N ARG A 68 8.71 9.93 6.97
CA ARG A 68 10.03 10.29 7.52
C ARG A 68 10.42 11.73 7.21
N GLU A 69 10.15 12.21 6.00
CA GLU A 69 10.47 13.59 5.59
C GLU A 69 9.63 14.65 6.30
N THR A 70 8.44 14.25 6.74
CA THR A 70 7.48 15.14 7.40
C THR A 70 7.35 14.90 8.90
N GLU A 71 8.19 14.03 9.45
CA GLU A 71 8.23 13.64 10.86
C GLU A 71 6.87 13.12 11.40
N VAL A 72 6.03 12.59 10.52
CA VAL A 72 4.73 12.00 10.87
C VAL A 72 4.91 10.57 11.35
N GLU A 73 4.02 10.12 12.25
CA GLU A 73 4.07 8.76 12.78
C GLU A 73 3.92 7.71 11.66
N ALA A 74 4.99 6.92 11.47
CA ALA A 74 5.04 5.92 10.40
C ALA A 74 3.97 4.82 10.56
N ALA A 75 3.49 4.54 11.77
CA ALA A 75 2.43 3.56 11.99
C ALA A 75 1.11 3.98 11.33
N GLU A 76 0.70 5.24 11.47
CA GLU A 76 -0.53 5.75 10.84
C GLU A 76 -0.41 5.75 9.31
N VAL A 77 0.73 6.18 8.79
CA VAL A 77 0.99 6.24 7.35
C VAL A 77 1.07 4.84 6.74
N THR A 78 1.78 3.90 7.36
CA THR A 78 1.91 2.53 6.84
C THR A 78 0.58 1.78 6.90
N LYS A 79 -0.22 2.00 7.95
CA LYS A 79 -1.58 1.45 8.01
C LYS A 79 -2.43 1.94 6.84
N GLY A 80 -2.51 3.26 6.64
CA GLY A 80 -3.28 3.84 5.55
C GLY A 80 -2.77 3.40 4.17
N ALA A 81 -1.45 3.31 4.02
CA ALA A 81 -0.84 2.83 2.78
C ALA A 81 -1.19 1.37 2.50
N ALA A 82 -1.17 0.49 3.50
CA ALA A 82 -1.57 -0.91 3.34
C ALA A 82 -3.03 -1.05 2.90
N GLU A 83 -3.94 -0.32 3.56
CA GLU A 83 -5.36 -0.28 3.19
C GLU A 83 -5.54 0.22 1.75
N GLY A 84 -4.86 1.32 1.40
CA GLY A 84 -4.87 1.90 0.07
C GLY A 84 -4.31 0.97 -1.01
N ILE A 85 -3.19 0.29 -0.75
CA ILE A 85 -2.58 -0.69 -1.66
C ILE A 85 -3.57 -1.82 -1.97
N ILE A 86 -4.15 -2.42 -0.94
CA ILE A 86 -5.11 -3.52 -1.10
C ILE A 86 -6.34 -3.05 -1.90
N GLU A 87 -6.87 -1.87 -1.59
CA GLU A 87 -8.00 -1.29 -2.33
C GLU A 87 -7.63 -0.98 -3.78
N GLY A 88 -6.46 -0.39 -4.02
CA GLY A 88 -5.96 -0.02 -5.34
C GLY A 88 -5.76 -1.23 -6.24
N THR A 89 -5.19 -2.31 -5.70
CA THR A 89 -5.05 -3.59 -6.41
C THR A 89 -6.41 -4.15 -6.79
N LYS A 90 -7.39 -4.18 -5.88
CA LYS A 90 -8.76 -4.63 -6.21
C LYS A 90 -9.41 -3.78 -7.30
N GLN A 91 -9.27 -2.46 -7.21
CA GLN A 91 -9.87 -1.52 -8.16
C GLN A 91 -9.22 -1.53 -9.54
N ALA A 92 -7.98 -2.01 -9.67
CA ALA A 92 -7.32 -2.19 -10.96
C ALA A 92 -7.89 -3.35 -11.80
N GLY A 93 -9.04 -3.92 -11.40
CA GLY A 93 -9.68 -5.03 -12.11
C GLY A 93 -9.02 -6.38 -11.85
N VAL A 94 -8.20 -6.47 -10.81
CA VAL A 94 -7.51 -7.69 -10.41
C VAL A 94 -8.53 -8.65 -9.81
N LYS A 95 -8.98 -9.61 -10.62
CA LYS A 95 -10.00 -10.59 -10.23
C LYS A 95 -9.47 -11.68 -9.30
N ALA A 96 -8.14 -11.86 -9.24
CA ALA A 96 -7.52 -12.90 -8.45
C ALA A 96 -7.32 -12.42 -7.00
N ALA A 97 -7.97 -13.09 -6.05
CA ALA A 97 -7.76 -12.88 -4.62
C ALA A 97 -6.27 -13.05 -4.26
N ASP A 98 -5.57 -14.00 -4.89
CA ASP A 98 -4.15 -14.26 -4.71
C ASP A 98 -3.27 -13.03 -4.99
N LEU A 99 -3.60 -12.23 -6.00
CA LEU A 99 -2.81 -11.03 -6.33
C LEU A 99 -3.01 -9.93 -5.28
N ALA A 100 -4.22 -9.77 -4.76
CA ALA A 100 -4.47 -8.83 -3.66
C ALA A 100 -3.81 -9.30 -2.35
N GLU A 101 -3.74 -10.61 -2.11
CA GLU A 101 -2.95 -11.21 -1.02
C GLU A 101 -1.47 -10.90 -1.17
N HIS A 102 -0.88 -11.11 -2.35
CA HIS A 102 0.52 -10.74 -2.60
C HIS A 102 0.78 -9.24 -2.45
N ALA A 103 -0.16 -8.37 -2.82
CA ALA A 103 -0.03 -6.94 -2.56
C ALA A 103 0.02 -6.63 -1.06
N ALA A 104 -0.85 -7.29 -0.28
CA ALA A 104 -0.93 -7.14 1.16
C ALA A 104 0.35 -7.63 1.86
N GLU A 105 0.87 -8.80 1.45
CA GLU A 105 2.14 -9.34 1.95
C GLU A 105 3.33 -8.45 1.57
N ALA A 106 3.37 -7.96 0.34
CA ALA A 106 4.42 -7.05 -0.14
C ALA A 106 4.42 -5.73 0.63
N ALA A 107 3.25 -5.17 0.92
CA ALA A 107 3.10 -4.00 1.78
C ALA A 107 3.62 -4.27 3.21
N LEU A 108 3.26 -5.41 3.80
CA LEU A 108 3.75 -5.81 5.12
C LEU A 108 5.27 -5.99 5.15
N ASP A 109 5.85 -6.58 4.11
CA ASP A 109 7.29 -6.76 4.01
C ASP A 109 8.04 -5.41 3.99
N SER A 110 7.55 -4.45 3.20
CA SER A 110 8.10 -3.09 3.18
C SER A 110 7.87 -2.31 4.47
N ALA A 111 6.76 -2.56 5.19
CA ALA A 111 6.50 -1.91 6.48
C ALA A 111 7.56 -2.24 7.55
N LYS A 112 8.31 -3.34 7.40
CA LYS A 112 9.44 -3.69 8.30
C LYS A 112 10.51 -2.60 8.32
N GLU A 113 10.66 -1.84 7.24
CA GLU A 113 11.60 -0.72 7.16
C GLU A 113 11.19 0.44 8.08
N ALA A 114 9.92 0.53 8.47
CA ALA A 114 9.39 1.57 9.36
C ALA A 114 9.41 1.19 10.86
N GLY A 115 9.69 -0.07 11.20
CA GLY A 115 9.82 -0.56 12.58
C GLY A 115 8.61 -1.34 13.11
N ASP A 116 8.73 -1.93 14.31
CA ASP A 116 7.78 -2.93 14.83
C ASP A 116 6.33 -2.44 14.90
N LYS A 117 6.11 -1.20 15.37
CA LYS A 117 4.75 -0.63 15.45
C LYS A 117 4.06 -0.56 14.08
N ALA A 118 4.81 -0.18 13.03
CA ALA A 118 4.29 -0.14 11.67
C ALA A 118 3.98 -1.54 11.15
N VAL A 119 4.83 -2.52 11.49
CA VAL A 119 4.59 -3.93 11.15
C VAL A 119 3.32 -4.45 11.82
N ASP A 120 3.11 -4.19 13.11
CA ASP A 120 1.93 -4.66 13.84
C ASP A 120 0.63 -4.11 13.23
N VAL A 121 0.56 -2.80 12.96
CA VAL A 121 -0.65 -2.21 12.38
C VAL A 121 -0.92 -2.67 10.96
N VAL A 122 0.13 -2.86 10.14
CA VAL A 122 -0.04 -3.42 8.79
C VAL A 122 -0.44 -4.88 8.85
N LYS A 123 0.11 -5.66 9.79
CA LYS A 123 -0.25 -7.07 9.98
C LYS A 123 -1.73 -7.24 10.32
N ASP A 124 -2.28 -6.36 11.15
CA ASP A 124 -3.72 -6.36 11.45
C ASP A 124 -4.57 -6.08 10.20
N VAL A 125 -4.15 -5.11 9.36
CA VAL A 125 -4.81 -4.82 8.07
C VAL A 125 -4.78 -6.04 7.14
N VAL A 126 -3.60 -6.66 6.98
CA VAL A 126 -3.43 -7.85 6.13
C VAL A 126 -4.28 -9.00 6.65
N LYS A 127 -4.27 -9.27 7.96
CA LYS A 127 -5.04 -10.35 8.56
C LYS A 127 -6.54 -10.16 8.33
N GLY A 128 -7.07 -8.97 8.62
CA GLY A 128 -8.49 -8.65 8.41
C GLY A 128 -8.89 -8.79 6.93
N PHE A 129 -8.01 -8.42 6.01
CA PHE A 129 -8.22 -8.63 4.59
C PHE A 129 -8.30 -10.12 4.22
N LEU A 130 -7.37 -10.95 4.70
CA LEU A 130 -7.34 -12.39 4.42
C LEU A 130 -8.57 -13.12 4.99
N GLU A 131 -9.00 -12.75 6.20
CA GLU A 131 -10.22 -13.29 6.81
C GLU A 131 -11.45 -12.94 5.95
N ALA A 132 -11.57 -11.70 5.49
CA ALA A 132 -12.67 -11.28 4.62
C ALA A 132 -12.67 -12.01 3.27
N VAL A 133 -11.50 -12.24 2.67
CA VAL A 133 -11.38 -13.04 1.44
C VAL A 133 -11.84 -14.47 1.67
N LYS A 134 -11.39 -15.08 2.76
CA LYS A 134 -11.76 -16.46 3.12
C LYS A 134 -13.27 -16.60 3.32
N GLU A 135 -13.91 -15.69 4.06
CA GLU A 135 -15.36 -15.70 4.26
C GLU A 135 -16.15 -15.60 2.94
N VAL A 136 -15.70 -14.77 2.00
CA VAL A 136 -16.34 -14.62 0.68
C VAL A 136 -16.22 -15.91 -0.14
N LEU A 137 -15.10 -16.61 -0.05
CA LEU A 137 -14.89 -17.89 -0.75
C LEU A 137 -15.72 -19.02 -0.11
N GLU A 138 -15.83 -19.05 1.21
CA GLU A 138 -16.62 -20.05 1.92
C GLU A 138 -18.13 -19.87 1.71
N LYS A 139 -18.63 -18.63 1.63
CA LYS A 139 -20.06 -18.34 1.32
C LYS A 139 -20.48 -18.65 -0.12
N LYS A 140 -19.52 -18.92 -1.03
CA LYS A 140 -19.78 -19.28 -2.42
C LYS A 140 -19.76 -20.80 -2.69
N LYS A 141 -19.52 -21.63 -1.68
CA LYS A 141 -19.67 -23.09 -1.73
C LYS A 141 -21.06 -23.52 -1.28
#